data_AF-A0A2H0VAK7-F1
#
_entry.id   AF-A0A2H0VAK7-F1
#
_cell.length_a   1.000
_cell.length_b   1.000
_cell.length_c   1.000
_cell.angle_alpha   90.00
_cell.angle_beta   90.00
_cell.angle_gamma   90.00
#
_symmetry.space_group_name_H-M   'P 1'
#
loop_
_entity.id
_entity.type
_entity.pdbx_description
1 polymer ?
#
loop_
_entity_poly.entity_id
_entity_poly.type
_entity_poly.pdbx_seq_one_letter_code
_entity_poly.pdbx_strand_id
1 'polypeptide(L)'
;MEKDKHLKLKIVSKILLIALAGLFVIPGNILAGYYERDNYIIQLKDKADLKVLEYYANSLEQKFGFSDSSEFSGIYKFSSEYPLNSLQVFLAGKFEYLEKIKRMAASRVVLNDPGFTENSLDIDKQWGLIKPEFNKAWDKTTGNVSTVIAVIDTGIDATHEDLQQATLVQGYDFINKQKINGRINSDDNGHGTLVAGILSATPNNGIGISGINWTISVMPIKALDKDGSGDSSVIAEAIVWATDNGADILNLSLGGAGFGHDSTLSKAISYAFNKDVVIVAAAGNDVAVTGGNLDSEPVFPICEDNNSNMIIGVAAVDYRDIKPEFSNYGKNCIDVAAPGKRILSTINHDPFSKAVSPNSYAYASGTSLAVPFVAGQAALIKALFPLATNTQIRDRIISTADPVDNLNLSQCGGGSCRGLLGSGRINAYKSLLYPMTAQSLFDGDLVRLEGGDQFYYITGGQKRLVSTFVYNQRFLEASVKTVTENELSGYQAGAYAAPLEGTLIKTNNDPTVYIILYGKKLPITYGVFIQRNLDFSDVETLSFSEVNSWVKGSLLPPMEGSLLRARTNRTVYWVVGETLHPINYNFYMEKGLNIFPVLYVPETDLENYPKGEAYIR
;
A
#
# COMPACT_ATOMS: atom_id res chain seq x y z
N MET A 1 -1.76 77.15 -60.82
CA MET A 1 -1.51 76.49 -62.11
C MET A 1 -1.25 75.03 -61.83
N GLU A 2 -2.08 74.16 -62.40
CA GLU A 2 -1.78 72.80 -62.90
C GLU A 2 -0.76 71.94 -62.13
N LYS A 3 -0.96 70.66 -61.84
CA LYS A 3 -1.86 69.61 -62.36
C LYS A 3 -1.52 68.34 -61.54
N ASP A 4 -2.45 67.38 -61.49
CA ASP A 4 -2.26 65.90 -61.50
C ASP A 4 -1.15 65.26 -60.63
N LYS A 5 -1.27 64.08 -60.00
CA LYS A 5 -2.27 63.00 -59.89
C LYS A 5 -1.71 62.03 -58.85
N HIS A 6 -2.59 61.38 -58.10
CA HIS A 6 -2.48 60.01 -57.55
C HIS A 6 -1.27 59.54 -56.69
N LEU A 7 -1.63 58.90 -55.56
CA LEU A 7 -1.18 57.56 -55.07
C LEU A 7 -0.33 57.48 -53.77
N LYS A 8 -0.98 56.93 -52.74
CA LYS A 8 -0.53 55.99 -51.68
C LYS A 8 0.85 56.10 -50.99
N LEU A 9 0.76 56.02 -49.64
CA LEU A 9 1.58 55.31 -48.64
C LEU A 9 3.00 55.80 -48.24
N LYS A 10 3.12 56.08 -46.92
CA LYS A 10 4.16 55.68 -45.93
C LYS A 10 5.57 55.32 -46.43
N ILE A 11 6.63 55.85 -45.76
CA ILE A 11 7.73 55.11 -45.06
C ILE A 11 8.99 55.98 -44.75
N VAL A 12 9.38 56.00 -43.46
CA VAL A 12 10.74 55.82 -42.88
C VAL A 12 11.82 56.94 -42.88
N SER A 13 12.06 57.44 -41.65
CA SER A 13 13.32 57.45 -40.83
C SER A 13 14.64 58.10 -41.28
N LYS A 14 15.50 58.30 -40.24
CA LYS A 14 16.98 58.46 -40.20
C LYS A 14 17.50 59.90 -40.37
N ILE A 15 18.52 60.43 -39.68
CA ILE A 15 19.76 59.96 -38.99
C ILE A 15 20.31 61.20 -38.21
N LEU A 16 20.68 61.22 -36.92
CA LEU A 16 21.88 60.71 -36.19
C LEU A 16 23.23 61.29 -36.72
N LEU A 17 24.09 61.96 -35.94
CA LEU A 17 25.38 61.47 -35.40
C LEU A 17 26.19 62.68 -34.82
N ILE A 18 26.65 62.67 -33.55
CA ILE A 18 28.02 62.30 -33.03
C ILE A 18 29.00 63.51 -32.97
N ALA A 19 29.81 63.80 -31.94
CA ALA A 19 30.71 63.00 -31.07
C ALA A 19 31.24 63.82 -29.85
N LEU A 20 32.11 63.42 -28.90
CA LEU A 20 33.11 62.33 -28.69
C LEU A 20 33.50 62.35 -27.17
N ALA A 21 33.43 61.24 -26.41
CA ALA A 21 34.54 60.38 -25.87
C ALA A 21 35.21 60.84 -24.55
N GLY A 22 35.65 60.01 -23.59
CA GLY A 22 35.82 58.55 -23.37
C GLY A 22 36.26 58.31 -21.89
N LEU A 23 36.43 57.11 -21.29
CA LEU A 23 36.76 55.72 -21.70
C LEU A 23 36.01 54.71 -20.77
N PHE A 24 35.31 53.66 -21.26
CA PHE A 24 35.71 52.27 -21.67
C PHE A 24 36.13 51.32 -20.51
N VAL A 25 35.53 50.12 -20.30
CA VAL A 25 35.35 48.95 -21.22
C VAL A 25 34.05 48.13 -20.94
N ILE A 26 33.48 47.53 -22.00
CA ILE A 26 32.30 46.62 -22.13
C ILE A 26 32.82 45.24 -22.67
N PRO A 27 32.12 44.06 -22.65
CA PRO A 27 30.88 43.78 -23.41
C PRO A 27 29.89 42.70 -22.84
N GLY A 28 28.61 42.77 -23.23
CA GLY A 28 27.81 41.56 -23.56
C GLY A 28 26.44 41.35 -22.89
N ASN A 29 25.39 41.46 -23.71
CA ASN A 29 24.02 40.94 -23.60
C ASN A 29 22.92 41.75 -22.89
N ILE A 30 21.91 42.08 -23.69
CA ILE A 30 20.62 42.69 -23.39
C ILE A 30 19.52 41.61 -23.55
N LEU A 31 18.49 41.70 -22.71
CA LEU A 31 17.13 41.11 -22.74
C LEU A 31 16.92 39.68 -22.19
N ALA A 32 16.52 39.61 -20.91
CA ALA A 32 15.15 39.29 -20.49
C ALA A 32 15.10 39.24 -18.94
N GLY A 33 15.05 40.41 -18.31
CA GLY A 33 14.71 40.46 -16.89
C GLY A 33 13.22 40.15 -16.77
N TYR A 34 12.88 38.94 -16.32
CA TYR A 34 11.53 38.63 -15.87
C TYR A 34 11.19 39.60 -14.74
N TYR A 35 10.26 40.54 -14.96
CA TYR A 35 9.67 41.29 -13.85
C TYR A 35 8.97 40.27 -12.96
N GLU A 36 9.42 40.18 -11.71
CA GLU A 36 8.86 39.28 -10.72
C GLU A 36 7.41 39.73 -10.44
N ARG A 37 6.44 38.84 -10.72
CA ARG A 37 5.01 39.14 -10.58
C ARG A 37 4.56 38.82 -9.17
N ASP A 38 3.90 39.78 -8.54
CA ASP A 38 3.29 39.58 -7.24
C ASP A 38 1.79 39.26 -7.36
N ASN A 39 1.29 38.45 -6.44
CA ASN A 39 -0.11 38.07 -6.36
C ASN A 39 -0.81 38.90 -5.28
N TYR A 40 -2.00 39.38 -5.59
CA TYR A 40 -2.78 40.29 -4.75
C TYR A 40 -4.20 39.76 -4.56
N ILE A 41 -4.79 40.10 -3.43
CA ILE A 41 -6.22 39.95 -3.17
C ILE A 41 -6.81 41.33 -2.90
N ILE A 42 -7.96 41.61 -3.51
CA ILE A 42 -8.63 42.89 -3.44
C ILE A 42 -10.13 42.67 -3.26
N GLN A 43 -10.75 43.41 -2.36
CA GLN A 43 -12.20 43.56 -2.32
C GLN A 43 -12.57 44.93 -2.89
N LEU A 44 -13.30 44.95 -4.00
CA LEU A 44 -13.78 46.19 -4.61
C LEU A 44 -15.01 46.71 -3.86
N LYS A 45 -15.12 48.04 -3.73
CA LYS A 45 -16.31 48.69 -3.16
C LYS A 45 -17.53 48.59 -4.08
N ASP A 46 -17.28 48.62 -5.40
CA ASP A 46 -18.30 48.51 -6.44
C ASP A 46 -17.82 47.55 -7.55
N LYS A 47 -18.74 46.73 -8.08
CA LYS A 47 -18.49 45.88 -9.25
C LYS A 47 -18.15 46.70 -10.50
N ALA A 48 -18.56 47.96 -10.61
CA ALA A 48 -18.19 48.82 -11.72
C ALA A 48 -16.67 49.10 -11.80
N ASP A 49 -15.93 48.94 -10.69
CA ASP A 49 -14.48 49.17 -10.63
C ASP A 49 -13.65 48.02 -11.22
N LEU A 50 -14.28 46.90 -11.59
CA LEU A 50 -13.66 45.75 -12.25
C LEU A 50 -12.82 46.14 -13.47
N LYS A 51 -13.34 47.04 -14.32
CA LYS A 51 -12.66 47.47 -15.55
C LYS A 51 -11.35 48.21 -15.28
N VAL A 52 -11.28 48.93 -14.16
CA VAL A 52 -10.04 49.62 -13.76
C VAL A 52 -9.05 48.59 -13.22
N LEU A 53 -9.53 47.59 -12.46
CA LEU A 53 -8.69 46.51 -11.97
C LEU A 53 -8.10 45.67 -13.11
N GLU A 54 -8.88 45.36 -14.16
CA GLU A 54 -8.43 44.64 -15.36
C GLU A 54 -7.23 45.31 -16.05
N TYR A 55 -7.12 46.64 -16.02
CA TYR A 55 -6.01 47.36 -16.62
C TYR A 55 -4.67 47.11 -15.92
N TYR A 56 -4.70 46.88 -14.60
CA TYR A 56 -3.51 46.65 -13.77
C TYR A 56 -3.28 45.17 -13.44
N ALA A 57 -4.25 44.31 -13.80
CA ALA A 57 -4.19 42.88 -13.58
C ALA A 57 -3.64 42.16 -14.80
N ASN A 58 -2.54 41.42 -14.61
CA ASN A 58 -2.02 40.48 -15.61
C ASN A 58 -2.88 39.21 -15.70
N SER A 59 -3.63 38.89 -14.64
CA SER A 59 -4.62 37.81 -14.58
C SER A 59 -5.66 38.18 -13.54
N LEU A 60 -6.95 37.96 -13.80
CA LEU A 60 -8.02 38.30 -12.86
C LEU A 60 -8.95 37.10 -12.67
N GLU A 61 -9.16 36.70 -11.42
CA GLU A 61 -10.01 35.57 -11.04
C GLU A 61 -10.88 35.97 -9.84
N GLN A 62 -12.18 35.72 -9.92
CA GLN A 62 -13.07 35.88 -8.77
C GLN A 62 -12.81 34.73 -7.80
N LYS A 63 -12.35 35.03 -6.58
CA LYS A 63 -11.76 34.01 -5.70
C LYS A 63 -12.80 33.14 -4.99
N PHE A 64 -14.04 33.62 -4.86
CA PHE A 64 -15.09 32.95 -4.10
C PHE A 64 -16.41 32.95 -4.88
N GLY A 65 -16.90 31.75 -5.22
CA GLY A 65 -18.18 31.51 -5.88
C GLY A 65 -19.35 31.34 -4.91
N PHE A 66 -19.27 31.91 -3.71
CA PHE A 66 -20.39 31.93 -2.76
C PHE A 66 -21.35 33.03 -3.19
N SER A 67 -22.39 32.69 -3.95
CA SER A 67 -23.33 33.68 -4.51
C SER A 67 -24.12 34.46 -3.45
N ASP A 68 -24.17 33.98 -2.21
CA ASP A 68 -25.21 34.39 -1.25
C ASP A 68 -24.69 35.12 0.02
N SER A 69 -23.37 35.29 0.20
CA SER A 69 -22.83 36.09 1.32
C SER A 69 -22.38 37.48 0.86
N SER A 70 -23.02 38.52 1.40
CA SER A 70 -22.65 39.92 1.13
C SER A 70 -21.24 40.27 1.61
N GLU A 71 -20.73 39.56 2.62
CA GLU A 71 -19.41 39.80 3.23
C GLU A 71 -18.25 39.46 2.28
N PHE A 72 -18.44 38.49 1.38
CA PHE A 72 -17.41 38.01 0.45
C PHE A 72 -17.66 38.40 -1.02
N SER A 73 -18.64 39.25 -1.26
CA SER A 73 -18.95 39.78 -2.59
C SER A 73 -17.85 40.73 -3.09
N GLY A 74 -17.54 40.67 -4.38
CA GLY A 74 -16.58 41.59 -5.03
C GLY A 74 -15.11 41.35 -4.68
N ILE A 75 -14.75 40.15 -4.19
CA ILE A 75 -13.36 39.77 -3.90
C ILE A 75 -12.71 39.12 -5.13
N TYR A 76 -11.59 39.69 -5.55
CA TYR A 76 -10.81 39.25 -6.69
C TYR A 76 -9.38 38.93 -6.30
N LYS A 77 -8.83 37.93 -6.98
CA LYS A 77 -7.41 37.61 -6.99
C LYS A 77 -6.83 38.06 -8.32
N PHE A 78 -5.71 38.75 -8.27
CA PHE A 78 -5.00 39.12 -9.49
C PHE A 78 -3.48 39.07 -9.33
N SER A 79 -2.78 38.93 -10.44
CA SER A 79 -1.32 39.13 -10.49
C SER A 79 -1.01 40.48 -11.11
N SER A 80 0.03 41.15 -10.63
CA SER A 80 0.45 42.44 -11.18
C SER A 80 1.96 42.59 -11.14
N GLU A 81 2.51 43.28 -12.14
CA GLU A 81 3.91 43.72 -12.17
C GLU A 81 4.14 44.98 -11.33
N TYR A 82 3.07 45.66 -10.90
CA TYR A 82 3.17 46.84 -10.05
C TYR A 82 3.28 46.45 -8.56
N PRO A 83 4.12 47.15 -7.77
CA PRO A 83 4.24 46.90 -6.34
C PRO A 83 3.00 47.39 -5.57
N LEU A 84 2.74 46.80 -4.40
CA LEU A 84 1.56 47.07 -3.57
C LEU A 84 1.27 48.56 -3.36
N ASN A 85 2.30 49.35 -3.00
CA ASN A 85 2.14 50.78 -2.72
C ASN A 85 1.65 51.55 -3.96
N SER A 86 2.15 51.21 -5.15
CA SER A 86 1.71 51.84 -6.40
C SER A 86 0.26 51.47 -6.71
N LEU A 87 -0.11 50.20 -6.54
CA LEU A 87 -1.50 49.75 -6.74
C LEU A 87 -2.46 50.41 -5.75
N GLN A 88 -2.07 50.57 -4.49
CA GLN A 88 -2.87 51.26 -3.47
C GLN A 88 -3.09 52.74 -3.82
N VAL A 89 -2.09 53.41 -4.40
CA VAL A 89 -2.23 54.78 -4.90
C VAL A 89 -3.14 54.85 -6.12
N PHE A 90 -2.96 53.96 -7.11
CA PHE A 90 -3.74 53.98 -8.36
C PHE A 90 -5.19 53.55 -8.17
N LEU A 91 -5.45 52.64 -7.23
CA LEU A 91 -6.78 52.13 -6.91
C LEU A 91 -7.40 52.82 -5.68
N ALA A 92 -6.80 53.92 -5.22
CA ALA A 92 -7.26 54.63 -4.03
C ALA A 92 -8.77 54.96 -4.10
N GLY A 93 -9.49 54.59 -3.04
CA GLY A 93 -10.93 54.80 -2.93
C GLY A 93 -11.83 53.76 -3.62
N LYS A 94 -11.26 52.82 -4.41
CA LYS A 94 -12.01 51.79 -5.15
C LYS A 94 -12.07 50.42 -4.45
N PHE A 95 -11.30 50.25 -3.38
CA PHE A 95 -11.22 48.98 -2.63
C PHE A 95 -11.54 49.16 -1.15
N GLU A 96 -12.11 48.14 -0.54
CA GLU A 96 -12.19 48.01 0.93
C GLU A 96 -10.84 47.59 1.49
N TYR A 97 -10.21 46.60 0.85
CA TYR A 97 -8.81 46.26 1.11
C TYR A 97 -8.11 45.81 -0.17
N LEU A 98 -6.80 46.07 -0.22
CA LEU A 98 -5.87 45.57 -1.22
C LEU A 98 -4.60 45.15 -0.49
N GLU A 99 -4.26 43.87 -0.59
CA GLU A 99 -3.09 43.31 0.05
C GLU A 99 -2.36 42.32 -0.86
N LYS A 100 -1.05 42.20 -0.66
CA LYS A 100 -0.26 41.14 -1.27
C LYS A 100 -0.67 39.81 -0.64
N ILE A 101 -0.96 38.81 -1.46
CA ILE A 101 -1.27 37.46 -0.98
C ILE A 101 -0.04 36.94 -0.24
N LYS A 102 -0.18 36.80 1.07
CA LYS A 102 0.81 36.13 1.90
C LYS A 102 0.74 34.64 1.59
N ARG A 103 1.80 34.09 1.02
CA ARG A 103 2.01 32.64 1.11
C ARG A 103 2.38 32.34 2.55
N MET A 104 1.49 31.65 3.27
CA MET A 104 1.93 30.87 4.41
C MET A 104 2.73 29.71 3.85
N ALA A 105 4.05 29.84 3.81
CA ALA A 105 4.88 28.64 3.79
C ALA A 105 4.66 27.98 5.14
N ALA A 106 4.21 26.72 5.14
CA ALA A 106 4.40 25.88 6.30
C ALA A 106 5.90 25.99 6.66
N SER A 107 6.21 26.43 7.87
CA SER A 107 7.56 26.28 8.38
C SER A 107 7.80 24.79 8.43
N ARG A 108 8.51 24.25 7.44
CA ARG A 108 8.93 22.84 7.42
C ARG A 108 9.58 22.57 8.76
N VAL A 109 8.94 21.76 9.61
CA VAL A 109 9.54 21.40 10.89
C VAL A 109 10.68 20.46 10.57
N VAL A 110 11.90 20.98 10.58
CA VAL A 110 13.10 20.15 10.48
C VAL A 110 13.26 19.52 11.85
N LEU A 111 12.92 18.24 11.95
CA LEU A 111 13.13 17.46 13.15
C LEU A 111 14.60 17.53 13.59
N ASN A 112 14.82 17.76 14.88
CA ASN A 112 16.15 17.85 15.47
C ASN A 112 16.67 16.51 16.02
N ASP A 113 15.91 15.43 15.86
CA ASP A 113 16.23 14.10 16.38
C ASP A 113 17.46 13.51 15.66
N PRO A 114 18.51 13.05 16.37
CA PRO A 114 19.76 12.60 15.76
C PRO A 114 19.61 11.48 14.72
N GLY A 115 18.67 10.56 14.93
CA GLY A 115 18.35 9.45 14.04
C GLY A 115 17.52 9.85 12.81
N PHE A 116 16.96 11.06 12.77
CA PHE A 116 16.20 11.56 11.62
C PHE A 116 17.13 12.02 10.48
N THR A 117 16.66 11.85 9.25
CA THR A 117 17.34 12.25 8.02
C THR A 117 16.34 12.81 7.03
N GLU A 118 16.76 13.69 6.12
CA GLU A 118 15.95 14.04 4.95
C GLU A 118 16.36 13.23 3.71
N ASN A 119 17.40 12.40 3.82
CA ASN A 119 17.92 11.59 2.74
C ASN A 119 17.35 10.17 2.81
N SER A 120 16.48 9.81 1.85
CA SER A 120 15.89 8.47 1.75
C SER A 120 16.91 7.34 1.47
N LEU A 121 18.17 7.66 1.17
CA LEU A 121 19.25 6.69 0.96
C LEU A 121 20.15 6.50 2.20
N ASP A 122 19.92 7.25 3.27
CA ASP A 122 20.72 7.19 4.50
C ASP A 122 20.22 6.07 5.41
N ILE A 123 20.75 4.86 5.17
CA ILE A 123 20.35 3.62 5.85
C ILE A 123 20.83 3.52 7.31
N ASP A 124 21.66 4.46 7.76
CA ASP A 124 22.09 4.59 9.16
C ASP A 124 21.17 5.57 9.93
N LYS A 125 20.10 6.03 9.28
CA LYS A 125 19.08 6.90 9.84
C LYS A 125 17.69 6.43 9.42
N GLN A 126 16.66 7.16 9.81
CA GLN A 126 15.26 6.82 9.55
C GLN A 126 14.83 7.03 8.08
N TRP A 127 15.52 6.40 7.14
CA TRP A 127 15.17 6.37 5.72
C TRP A 127 13.71 5.92 5.49
N GLY A 128 13.22 5.01 6.35
CA GLY A 128 11.86 4.47 6.29
C GLY A 128 10.76 5.52 6.52
N LEU A 129 11.06 6.67 7.12
CA LEU A 129 10.11 7.78 7.21
C LEU A 129 10.07 8.61 5.91
N ILE A 130 11.21 8.71 5.23
CA ILE A 130 11.38 9.62 4.09
C ILE A 130 10.94 8.98 2.80
N LYS A 131 11.26 7.70 2.61
CA LYS A 131 10.98 6.93 1.41
C LYS A 131 9.46 6.89 1.07
N PRO A 132 8.54 6.66 2.03
CA PRO A 132 7.09 6.79 1.83
C PRO A 132 6.54 8.21 2.09
N GLU A 133 7.40 9.23 2.16
CA GLU A 133 7.03 10.65 2.24
C GLU A 133 6.28 11.10 3.51
N PHE A 134 6.53 10.51 4.68
CA PHE A 134 5.91 10.98 5.94
C PHE A 134 6.31 12.42 6.26
N ASN A 135 7.56 12.81 5.95
CA ASN A 135 8.03 14.17 6.15
C ASN A 135 7.23 15.23 5.37
N LYS A 136 6.64 14.86 4.22
CA LYS A 136 5.71 15.72 3.47
C LYS A 136 4.28 15.58 3.98
N ALA A 137 3.89 14.38 4.45
CA ALA A 137 2.58 14.14 5.05
C ALA A 137 2.34 15.03 6.28
N TRP A 138 3.39 15.29 7.07
CA TRP A 138 3.34 16.17 8.24
C TRP A 138 2.98 17.62 7.94
N ASP A 139 3.16 18.08 6.68
CA ASP A 139 2.65 19.40 6.25
C ASP A 139 1.11 19.44 6.16
N LYS A 140 0.44 18.27 6.22
CA LYS A 140 -1.03 18.13 6.21
C LYS A 140 -1.60 17.82 7.59
N THR A 141 -1.02 16.86 8.28
CA THR A 141 -1.34 16.52 9.67
C THR A 141 -0.20 15.75 10.30
N THR A 142 -0.05 15.87 11.61
CA THR A 142 0.90 15.10 12.40
C THR A 142 0.22 14.04 13.27
N GLY A 143 -1.08 13.80 13.04
CA GLY A 143 -1.91 12.86 13.78
C GLY A 143 -3.03 13.54 14.57
N ASN A 144 -3.76 12.75 15.34
CA ASN A 144 -4.73 13.22 16.31
C ASN A 144 -4.68 12.31 17.54
N VAL A 145 -4.61 12.90 18.74
CA VAL A 145 -4.61 12.17 20.01
C VAL A 145 -5.86 11.30 20.22
N SER A 146 -6.99 11.64 19.58
CA SER A 146 -8.20 10.84 19.64
C SER A 146 -8.11 9.54 18.84
N THR A 147 -7.17 9.43 17.90
CA THR A 147 -6.95 8.20 17.14
C THR A 147 -6.15 7.22 17.99
N VAL A 148 -6.72 6.04 18.26
CA VAL A 148 -6.12 5.01 19.09
C VAL A 148 -5.56 3.88 18.23
N ILE A 149 -4.25 3.63 18.34
CA ILE A 149 -3.59 2.47 17.71
C ILE A 149 -3.31 1.42 18.79
N ALA A 150 -3.90 0.24 18.66
CA ALA A 150 -3.56 -0.90 19.50
C ALA A 150 -2.38 -1.66 18.91
N VAL A 151 -1.31 -1.76 19.71
CA VAL A 151 -0.11 -2.55 19.38
C VAL A 151 -0.26 -3.90 20.07
N ILE A 152 -0.71 -4.90 19.31
CA ILE A 152 -0.90 -6.28 19.79
C ILE A 152 0.40 -7.05 19.51
N ASP A 153 1.22 -7.15 20.54
CA ASP A 153 2.62 -7.61 20.44
C ASP A 153 3.10 -8.21 21.78
N THR A 154 4.38 -8.05 22.10
CA THR A 154 5.09 -8.50 23.30
C THR A 154 4.97 -7.53 24.49
N GLY A 155 4.23 -6.44 24.34
CA GLY A 155 4.16 -5.34 25.30
C GLY A 155 4.88 -4.10 24.79
N ILE A 156 4.99 -3.06 25.62
CA ILE A 156 5.78 -1.85 25.32
C ILE A 156 6.57 -1.43 26.55
N ASP A 157 7.83 -1.04 26.37
CA ASP A 157 8.59 -0.26 27.35
C ASP A 157 8.20 1.22 27.29
N ALA A 158 7.09 1.57 27.93
CA ALA A 158 6.63 2.95 28.01
C ALA A 158 7.52 3.86 28.89
N THR A 159 8.56 3.31 29.52
CA THR A 159 9.55 4.07 30.29
C THR A 159 10.75 4.53 29.45
N HIS A 160 10.87 4.03 28.22
CA HIS A 160 11.90 4.45 27.27
C HIS A 160 11.88 5.98 27.08
N GLU A 161 13.04 6.63 27.14
CA GLU A 161 13.17 8.09 27.10
C GLU A 161 12.46 8.73 25.89
N ASP A 162 12.57 8.09 24.72
CA ASP A 162 11.92 8.57 23.50
C ASP A 162 10.39 8.36 23.44
N LEU A 163 9.82 7.54 24.32
CA LEU A 163 8.38 7.29 24.40
C LEU A 163 7.72 8.11 25.51
N GLN A 164 8.48 8.92 26.25
CA GLN A 164 8.02 9.67 27.43
C GLN A 164 6.93 10.72 27.14
N GLN A 165 6.75 11.14 25.89
CA GLN A 165 5.67 12.06 25.52
C GLN A 165 4.58 11.39 24.69
N ALA A 166 4.73 10.11 24.30
CA ALA A 166 3.68 9.35 23.64
C ALA A 166 2.45 9.27 24.55
N THR A 167 1.25 9.51 24.00
CA THR A 167 0.01 9.36 24.78
C THR A 167 -0.34 7.88 24.86
N LEU A 168 -0.55 7.37 26.07
CA LEU A 168 -0.90 5.97 26.31
C LEU A 168 -2.30 5.89 26.89
N VAL A 169 -3.11 5.01 26.32
CA VAL A 169 -4.40 4.62 26.90
C VAL A 169 -4.26 3.30 27.65
N GLN A 170 -5.31 2.92 28.37
CA GLN A 170 -5.41 1.66 29.08
C GLN A 170 -5.10 0.48 28.15
N GLY A 171 -4.04 -0.27 28.47
CA GLY A 171 -3.69 -1.51 27.78
C GLY A 171 -3.99 -2.77 28.58
N TYR A 172 -3.65 -3.94 28.04
CA TYR A 172 -3.85 -5.21 28.73
C TYR A 172 -2.75 -6.23 28.41
N ASP A 173 -2.34 -6.96 29.43
CA ASP A 173 -1.40 -8.06 29.35
C ASP A 173 -2.19 -9.37 29.49
N PHE A 174 -2.36 -10.08 28.37
CA PHE A 174 -3.09 -11.34 28.32
C PHE A 174 -2.26 -12.53 28.81
N ILE A 175 -0.93 -12.40 28.85
CA ILE A 175 -0.02 -13.43 29.36
C ILE A 175 -0.13 -13.51 30.87
N ASN A 176 -0.06 -12.35 31.56
CA ASN A 176 -0.15 -12.27 33.01
C ASN A 176 -1.54 -11.91 33.54
N LYS A 177 -2.51 -11.68 32.64
CA LYS A 177 -3.93 -11.36 32.93
C LYS A 177 -4.10 -10.13 33.80
N GLN A 178 -3.47 -9.03 33.39
CA GLN A 178 -3.49 -7.77 34.14
C GLN A 178 -3.60 -6.54 33.23
N LYS A 179 -4.09 -5.44 33.80
CA LYS A 179 -4.16 -4.15 33.12
C LYS A 179 -2.77 -3.52 33.01
N ILE A 180 -2.46 -2.95 31.85
CA ILE A 180 -1.25 -2.12 31.65
C ILE A 180 -1.67 -0.66 31.83
N ASN A 181 -1.25 -0.06 32.95
CA ASN A 181 -1.63 1.30 33.34
C ASN A 181 -0.41 2.20 33.48
N GLY A 182 -0.50 3.39 32.86
CA GLY A 182 0.55 4.40 32.96
C GLY A 182 1.82 4.01 32.21
N ARG A 183 2.91 4.72 32.50
CA ARG A 183 4.23 4.47 31.91
C ARG A 183 4.96 3.39 32.69
N ILE A 184 4.77 2.15 32.28
CA ILE A 184 5.48 0.99 32.83
C ILE A 184 6.19 0.23 31.72
N ASN A 185 7.21 -0.54 32.09
CA ASN A 185 7.82 -1.50 31.19
C ASN A 185 7.02 -2.80 31.21
N SER A 186 6.30 -3.08 30.13
CA SER A 186 5.51 -4.32 29.96
C SER A 186 6.13 -5.27 28.94
N ASP A 187 7.26 -4.90 28.35
CA ASP A 187 7.91 -5.66 27.27
C ASP A 187 9.16 -6.39 27.78
N ASP A 188 9.07 -7.69 27.92
CA ASP A 188 10.17 -8.58 28.32
C ASP A 188 10.84 -9.29 27.12
N ASN A 189 10.53 -8.86 25.90
CA ASN A 189 11.11 -9.38 24.65
C ASN A 189 11.85 -8.30 23.85
N GLY A 190 11.25 -7.11 23.74
CA GLY A 190 11.76 -5.93 23.04
C GLY A 190 11.17 -5.67 21.66
N HIS A 191 10.44 -6.64 21.10
CA HIS A 191 9.84 -6.50 19.77
C HIS A 191 8.73 -5.43 19.75
N GLY A 192 7.85 -5.40 20.75
CA GLY A 192 6.76 -4.44 20.80
C GLY A 192 7.26 -3.02 21.06
N THR A 193 8.37 -2.86 21.78
CA THR A 193 9.08 -1.58 21.93
C THR A 193 9.68 -1.09 20.61
N LEU A 194 10.22 -1.98 19.76
CA LEU A 194 10.66 -1.62 18.41
C LEU A 194 9.49 -1.12 17.55
N VAL A 195 8.34 -1.79 17.63
CA VAL A 195 7.12 -1.39 16.90
C VAL A 195 6.59 -0.04 17.40
N ALA A 196 6.52 0.16 18.71
CA ALA A 196 6.04 1.39 19.34
C ALA A 196 6.90 2.61 18.99
N GLY A 197 8.22 2.44 18.92
CA GLY A 197 9.15 3.50 18.51
C GLY A 197 8.88 4.02 17.10
N ILE A 198 8.62 3.12 16.15
CA ILE A 198 8.28 3.50 14.77
C ILE A 198 6.98 4.32 14.74
N LEU A 199 5.97 3.93 15.52
CA LEU A 199 4.68 4.61 15.56
C LEU A 199 4.73 5.96 16.27
N SER A 200 5.42 6.02 17.41
CA SER A 200 5.14 7.00 18.47
C SER A 200 6.35 7.50 19.27
N ALA A 201 7.59 7.21 18.83
CA ALA A 201 8.75 7.93 19.37
C ALA A 201 8.53 9.43 19.25
N THR A 202 8.95 10.18 20.26
CA THR A 202 8.55 11.58 20.44
C THR A 202 9.31 12.45 19.44
N PRO A 203 8.64 13.05 18.45
CA PRO A 203 9.34 13.84 17.45
C PRO A 203 9.85 15.15 18.04
N ASN A 204 10.98 15.63 17.52
CA ASN A 204 11.55 16.93 17.81
C ASN A 204 11.92 17.16 19.29
N ASN A 205 12.30 16.10 20.00
CA ASN A 205 12.74 16.18 21.40
C ASN A 205 14.27 16.31 21.53
N GLY A 206 15.00 16.22 20.42
CA GLY A 206 16.46 16.36 20.37
C GLY A 206 17.24 15.12 20.80
N ILE A 207 16.57 13.98 20.97
CA ILE A 207 17.18 12.69 21.29
C ILE A 207 16.70 11.63 20.29
N GLY A 208 17.41 10.51 20.21
CA GLY A 208 16.90 9.33 19.50
C GLY A 208 16.36 9.54 18.08
N ILE A 209 15.07 9.21 17.93
CA ILE A 209 14.38 9.06 16.65
C ILE A 209 13.01 9.74 16.69
N SER A 210 12.35 9.88 15.53
CA SER A 210 10.97 10.32 15.43
C SER A 210 10.01 9.16 15.14
N GLY A 211 8.86 9.15 15.79
CA GLY A 211 7.73 8.33 15.40
C GLY A 211 7.06 8.89 14.13
N ILE A 212 6.23 8.06 13.49
CA ILE A 212 5.40 8.47 12.34
C ILE A 212 4.36 9.51 12.76
N ASN A 213 3.72 9.29 13.90
CA ASN A 213 2.65 10.14 14.40
C ASN A 213 3.18 10.94 15.58
N TRP A 214 3.07 12.27 15.50
CA TRP A 214 3.51 13.16 16.56
C TRP A 214 2.47 13.22 17.67
N THR A 215 1.20 13.00 17.31
CA THR A 215 0.07 13.00 18.24
C THR A 215 -0.87 11.85 17.92
N ILE A 216 -0.80 10.76 18.68
CA ILE A 216 -1.76 9.64 18.70
C ILE A 216 -1.85 9.09 20.12
N SER A 217 -2.89 8.31 20.38
CA SER A 217 -2.96 7.43 21.55
C SER A 217 -2.51 6.02 21.19
N VAL A 218 -1.61 5.44 21.98
CA VAL A 218 -1.16 4.05 21.82
C VAL A 218 -1.78 3.19 22.92
N MET A 219 -2.37 2.06 22.52
CA MET A 219 -2.91 1.05 23.42
C MET A 219 -1.96 -0.15 23.45
N PRO A 220 -1.17 -0.34 24.53
CA PRO A 220 -0.25 -1.46 24.64
C PRO A 220 -1.04 -2.75 24.92
N ILE A 221 -0.92 -3.75 24.05
CA ILE A 221 -1.55 -5.07 24.24
C ILE A 221 -0.46 -6.15 24.17
N LYS A 222 -0.19 -6.79 25.32
CA LYS A 222 0.74 -7.93 25.38
C LYS A 222 -0.05 -9.22 25.13
N ALA A 223 0.08 -9.76 23.93
CA ALA A 223 -0.49 -11.03 23.48
C ALA A 223 0.59 -12.08 23.15
N LEU A 224 1.86 -11.67 23.15
CA LEU A 224 3.03 -12.54 22.98
C LEU A 224 3.89 -12.54 24.25
N ASP A 225 4.45 -13.70 24.58
CA ASP A 225 5.31 -13.90 25.74
C ASP A 225 6.75 -13.37 25.51
N LYS A 226 7.61 -13.57 26.52
CA LYS A 226 9.03 -13.16 26.51
C LYS A 226 9.85 -13.76 25.36
N ASP A 227 9.40 -14.86 24.77
CA ASP A 227 10.06 -15.54 23.66
C ASP A 227 9.42 -15.14 22.31
N GLY A 228 8.52 -14.15 22.31
CA GLY A 228 7.81 -13.69 21.11
C GLY A 228 6.74 -14.67 20.62
N SER A 229 6.32 -15.61 21.47
CA SER A 229 5.37 -16.67 21.14
C SER A 229 4.00 -16.40 21.75
N GLY A 230 2.93 -16.87 21.12
CA GLY A 230 1.58 -16.71 21.64
C GLY A 230 0.56 -17.60 20.97
N ASP A 231 -0.57 -17.79 21.63
CA ASP A 231 -1.66 -18.63 21.15
C ASP A 231 -2.65 -17.84 20.28
N SER A 232 -3.16 -18.45 19.20
CA SER A 232 -4.19 -17.83 18.33
C SER A 232 -5.41 -17.37 19.11
N SER A 233 -5.82 -18.14 20.14
CA SER A 233 -6.96 -17.81 21.00
C SER A 233 -6.73 -16.56 21.86
N VAL A 234 -5.51 -16.37 22.37
CA VAL A 234 -5.12 -15.18 23.14
C VAL A 234 -5.06 -13.96 22.23
N ILE A 235 -4.52 -14.11 21.02
CA ILE A 235 -4.51 -13.04 20.01
C ILE A 235 -5.93 -12.65 19.60
N ALA A 236 -6.83 -13.63 19.41
CA ALA A 236 -8.23 -13.37 19.11
C ALA A 236 -8.94 -12.62 20.25
N GLU A 237 -8.69 -13.00 21.50
CA GLU A 237 -9.21 -12.28 22.68
C GLU A 237 -8.67 -10.84 22.74
N ALA A 238 -7.38 -10.66 22.48
CA ALA A 238 -6.72 -9.36 22.44
C ALA A 238 -7.30 -8.43 21.35
N ILE A 239 -7.60 -8.96 20.16
CA ILE A 239 -8.26 -8.22 19.08
C ILE A 239 -9.62 -7.72 19.53
N VAL A 240 -10.48 -8.60 20.05
CA VAL A 240 -11.84 -8.24 20.50
C VAL A 240 -11.76 -7.22 21.62
N TRP A 241 -10.88 -7.42 22.60
CA TRP A 241 -10.71 -6.51 23.72
C TRP A 241 -10.25 -5.12 23.26
N ALA A 242 -9.25 -5.04 22.37
CA ALA A 242 -8.76 -3.77 21.86
C ALA A 242 -9.87 -3.01 21.11
N THR A 243 -10.63 -3.71 20.26
CA THR A 243 -11.80 -3.15 19.58
C THR A 243 -12.84 -2.60 20.57
N ASP A 244 -13.21 -3.37 21.60
CA ASP A 244 -14.21 -2.96 22.59
C ASP A 244 -13.72 -1.82 23.50
N ASN A 245 -12.41 -1.64 23.63
CA ASN A 245 -11.77 -0.57 24.40
C ASN A 245 -11.35 0.63 23.54
N GLY A 246 -11.89 0.74 22.32
CA GLY A 246 -11.83 1.95 21.52
C GLY A 246 -10.60 2.07 20.62
N ALA A 247 -9.97 0.96 20.24
CA ALA A 247 -8.95 0.98 19.19
C ALA A 247 -9.58 1.34 17.83
N ASP A 248 -9.01 2.30 17.14
CA ASP A 248 -9.37 2.65 15.75
C ASP A 248 -8.59 1.82 14.73
N ILE A 249 -7.36 1.44 15.10
CA ILE A 249 -6.40 0.73 14.24
C ILE A 249 -5.75 -0.37 15.08
N LEU A 250 -5.70 -1.60 14.55
CA LEU A 250 -4.95 -2.71 15.12
C LEU A 250 -3.65 -2.91 14.32
N ASN A 251 -2.53 -2.81 15.02
CA ASN A 251 -1.21 -3.17 14.50
C ASN A 251 -0.89 -4.60 14.93
N LEU A 252 -1.01 -5.56 14.00
CA LEU A 252 -0.69 -6.97 14.19
C LEU A 252 0.69 -7.27 13.60
N SER A 253 1.74 -6.96 14.35
CA SER A 253 3.13 -7.24 13.98
C SER A 253 3.52 -8.70 14.27
N LEU A 254 2.58 -9.63 14.05
CA LEU A 254 2.67 -11.05 14.39
C LEU A 254 2.16 -11.93 13.25
N GLY A 255 2.53 -13.21 13.28
CA GLY A 255 2.23 -14.20 12.25
C GLY A 255 3.49 -14.97 11.82
N GLY A 256 3.32 -16.22 11.39
CA GLY A 256 4.44 -17.07 10.95
C GLY A 256 4.04 -18.54 10.78
N ALA A 257 5.00 -19.36 10.34
CA ALA A 257 4.81 -20.79 10.15
C ALA A 257 4.30 -21.47 11.44
N GLY A 258 3.25 -22.29 11.33
CA GLY A 258 2.61 -22.98 12.46
C GLY A 258 1.30 -22.37 12.93
N PHE A 259 1.00 -21.11 12.58
CA PHE A 259 -0.36 -20.57 12.67
C PHE A 259 -1.17 -21.12 11.50
N GLY A 260 -2.07 -22.06 11.76
CA GLY A 260 -3.07 -22.53 10.79
C GLY A 260 -4.31 -21.66 10.82
N HIS A 261 -5.18 -21.84 9.81
CA HIS A 261 -6.51 -21.22 9.80
C HIS A 261 -7.27 -21.64 11.07
N ASP A 262 -7.75 -20.67 11.83
CA ASP A 262 -8.53 -20.90 13.05
C ASP A 262 -9.80 -20.04 13.02
N SER A 263 -10.95 -20.71 13.10
CA SER A 263 -12.26 -20.08 13.13
C SER A 263 -12.42 -19.01 14.23
N THR A 264 -11.68 -19.13 15.34
CA THR A 264 -11.72 -18.17 16.44
C THR A 264 -11.07 -16.85 16.04
N LEU A 265 -9.86 -16.92 15.47
CA LEU A 265 -9.12 -15.76 15.00
C LEU A 265 -9.84 -15.08 13.83
N SER A 266 -10.36 -15.87 12.89
CA SER A 266 -11.18 -15.39 11.78
C SER A 266 -12.40 -14.58 12.26
N LYS A 267 -13.11 -15.09 13.28
CA LYS A 267 -14.26 -14.38 13.88
C LYS A 267 -13.85 -13.09 14.60
N ALA A 268 -12.72 -13.08 15.29
CA ALA A 268 -12.21 -11.88 15.95
C ALA A 268 -11.86 -10.78 14.94
N ILE A 269 -11.24 -11.15 13.83
CA ILE A 269 -10.92 -10.23 12.72
C ILE A 269 -12.20 -9.68 12.09
N SER A 270 -13.16 -10.55 11.77
CA SER A 270 -14.47 -10.10 11.28
C SER A 270 -15.21 -9.22 12.28
N TYR A 271 -15.08 -9.48 13.58
CA TYR A 271 -15.67 -8.63 14.62
C TYR A 271 -15.07 -7.21 14.60
N ALA A 272 -13.74 -7.11 14.61
CA ALA A 272 -13.04 -5.82 14.54
C ALA A 272 -13.37 -5.05 13.25
N PHE A 273 -13.37 -5.75 12.11
CA PHE A 273 -13.70 -5.15 10.82
C PHE A 273 -15.14 -4.63 10.78
N ASN A 274 -16.12 -5.40 11.28
CA ASN A 274 -17.53 -4.98 11.35
C ASN A 274 -17.78 -3.85 12.36
N LYS A 275 -16.82 -3.58 13.26
CA LYS A 275 -16.80 -2.44 14.18
C LYS A 275 -16.07 -1.23 13.61
N ASP A 276 -15.76 -1.25 12.32
CA ASP A 276 -15.11 -0.16 11.58
C ASP A 276 -13.66 0.13 12.04
N VAL A 277 -13.00 -0.90 12.59
CA VAL A 277 -11.59 -0.84 12.98
C VAL A 277 -10.72 -1.21 11.78
N VAL A 278 -9.63 -0.45 11.55
CA VAL A 278 -8.62 -0.77 10.54
C VAL A 278 -7.70 -1.86 11.08
N ILE A 279 -7.48 -2.92 10.32
CA ILE A 279 -6.63 -4.04 10.71
C ILE A 279 -5.41 -4.08 9.79
N VAL A 280 -4.20 -4.10 10.35
CA VAL A 280 -2.95 -4.14 9.59
C VAL A 280 -2.11 -5.31 10.08
N ALA A 281 -1.67 -6.19 9.18
CA ALA A 281 -0.94 -7.42 9.56
C ALA A 281 0.32 -7.67 8.73
N ALA A 282 1.31 -8.30 9.36
CA ALA A 282 2.60 -8.63 8.75
C ALA A 282 2.50 -9.84 7.81
N ALA A 283 3.21 -9.83 6.68
CA ALA A 283 3.26 -10.96 5.75
C ALA A 283 3.97 -12.20 6.30
N GLY A 284 4.71 -12.07 7.40
CA GLY A 284 5.54 -13.14 7.93
C GLY A 284 6.95 -13.11 7.34
N ASN A 285 7.87 -13.76 8.05
CA ASN A 285 9.30 -13.80 7.72
C ASN A 285 9.75 -15.25 7.56
N ASP A 286 9.75 -15.78 6.33
CA ASP A 286 10.33 -17.10 6.09
C ASP A 286 11.82 -17.00 5.73
N VAL A 287 12.61 -17.93 6.30
CA VAL A 287 14.05 -18.04 6.07
C VAL A 287 14.40 -18.73 4.74
N ALA A 288 13.43 -18.90 3.84
CA ALA A 288 13.69 -19.34 2.48
C ALA A 288 14.52 -18.29 1.73
N VAL A 289 15.28 -18.71 0.72
CA VAL A 289 16.17 -17.83 -0.09
C VAL A 289 15.44 -16.61 -0.67
N THR A 290 14.12 -16.70 -0.84
CA THR A 290 13.29 -15.62 -1.42
C THR A 290 12.02 -15.31 -0.62
N GLY A 291 11.88 -15.84 0.60
CA GLY A 291 10.65 -15.76 1.39
C GLY A 291 9.58 -16.71 0.89
N GLY A 292 8.52 -16.91 1.69
CA GLY A 292 7.40 -17.79 1.40
C GLY A 292 6.38 -17.17 0.45
N ASN A 293 5.77 -18.00 -0.39
CA ASN A 293 4.64 -17.60 -1.23
C ASN A 293 3.33 -17.89 -0.49
N LEU A 294 2.66 -16.85 0.00
CA LEU A 294 1.42 -16.95 0.75
C LEU A 294 0.25 -17.52 -0.05
N ASP A 295 0.33 -17.48 -1.40
CA ASP A 295 -0.67 -18.14 -2.24
C ASP A 295 -0.49 -19.67 -2.24
N SER A 296 0.67 -20.18 -1.82
CA SER A 296 0.96 -21.63 -1.65
C SER A 296 0.80 -22.05 -0.20
N GLU A 297 1.40 -21.28 0.69
CA GLU A 297 1.53 -21.57 2.10
C GLU A 297 1.02 -20.35 2.86
N PRO A 298 -0.30 -20.22 3.04
CA PRO A 298 -0.89 -19.06 3.68
C PRO A 298 -0.43 -18.95 5.13
N VAL A 299 -0.21 -17.72 5.57
CA VAL A 299 0.16 -17.37 6.95
C VAL A 299 -0.98 -16.57 7.58
N PHE A 300 -1.24 -16.80 8.86
CA PHE A 300 -2.30 -16.12 9.61
C PHE A 300 -1.69 -15.25 10.71
N PRO A 301 -2.30 -14.08 11.05
CA PRO A 301 -3.62 -13.62 10.64
C PRO A 301 -3.69 -12.96 9.25
N ILE A 302 -2.59 -12.63 8.57
CA ILE A 302 -2.65 -11.84 7.33
C ILE A 302 -3.59 -12.41 6.25
N CYS A 303 -3.67 -13.75 6.12
CA CYS A 303 -4.58 -14.41 5.19
C CYS A 303 -5.99 -14.71 5.75
N GLU A 304 -6.34 -14.26 6.97
CA GLU A 304 -7.70 -14.39 7.54
C GLU A 304 -8.66 -13.34 6.96
N ASP A 305 -8.79 -13.34 5.64
CA ASP A 305 -9.50 -12.28 4.95
C ASP A 305 -10.96 -12.63 4.60
N ASN A 306 -11.37 -13.89 4.71
CA ASN A 306 -12.70 -14.36 4.31
C ASN A 306 -13.17 -13.82 2.92
N ASN A 307 -12.23 -13.58 2.00
CA ASN A 307 -12.43 -12.97 0.68
C ASN A 307 -13.08 -11.57 0.71
N SER A 308 -12.94 -10.80 1.79
CA SER A 308 -13.59 -9.50 1.99
C SER A 308 -12.61 -8.31 2.13
N ASN A 309 -11.31 -8.55 1.92
CA ASN A 309 -10.19 -7.64 2.14
C ASN A 309 -10.17 -6.91 3.50
N MET A 310 -10.58 -7.55 4.59
CA MET A 310 -10.68 -7.01 5.95
C MET A 310 -9.34 -6.55 6.55
N ILE A 311 -8.21 -7.08 6.07
CA ILE A 311 -6.88 -6.85 6.64
C ILE A 311 -6.00 -6.18 5.59
N ILE A 312 -5.37 -5.06 5.94
CA ILE A 312 -4.29 -4.50 5.12
C ILE A 312 -3.04 -5.36 5.35
N GLY A 313 -2.75 -6.23 4.40
CA GLY A 313 -1.58 -7.10 4.43
C GLY A 313 -0.30 -6.40 3.97
N VAL A 314 0.78 -6.52 4.75
CA VAL A 314 2.01 -5.72 4.56
C VAL A 314 3.24 -6.58 4.30
N ALA A 315 3.79 -6.46 3.10
CA ALA A 315 5.12 -6.95 2.75
C ALA A 315 6.22 -5.95 3.16
N ALA A 316 7.46 -6.43 3.32
CA ALA A 316 8.61 -5.56 3.57
C ALA A 316 9.36 -5.23 2.27
N VAL A 317 9.86 -3.99 2.17
CA VAL A 317 10.84 -3.53 1.17
C VAL A 317 12.05 -2.88 1.85
N ASP A 318 13.20 -2.88 1.15
CA ASP A 318 14.40 -2.15 1.55
C ASP A 318 14.42 -0.71 0.99
N TYR A 319 15.50 0.04 1.27
CA TYR A 319 15.67 1.44 0.83
C TYR A 319 15.70 1.64 -0.69
N ARG A 320 15.85 0.57 -1.47
CA ARG A 320 15.80 0.55 -2.94
C ARG A 320 14.45 0.07 -3.47
N ASP A 321 13.46 -0.09 -2.59
CA ASP A 321 12.16 -0.69 -2.89
C ASP A 321 12.25 -2.15 -3.35
N ILE A 322 13.35 -2.83 -2.99
CA ILE A 322 13.54 -4.26 -3.28
C ILE A 322 13.02 -5.08 -2.10
N LYS A 323 12.21 -6.08 -2.38
CA LYS A 323 11.74 -7.07 -1.41
C LYS A 323 12.94 -7.82 -0.82
N PRO A 324 13.15 -7.78 0.51
CA PRO A 324 14.17 -8.57 1.18
C PRO A 324 13.92 -10.07 1.00
N GLU A 325 14.98 -10.86 1.16
CA GLU A 325 14.90 -12.32 1.13
C GLU A 325 13.92 -12.88 2.17
N PHE A 326 13.86 -12.30 3.38
CA PHE A 326 12.98 -12.79 4.44
C PHE A 326 11.50 -12.50 4.20
N SER A 327 11.14 -11.50 3.38
CA SER A 327 9.74 -11.05 3.30
C SER A 327 8.92 -12.04 2.48
N ASN A 328 7.87 -12.56 3.07
CA ASN A 328 6.85 -13.30 2.34
C ASN A 328 6.15 -12.41 1.32
N TYR A 329 5.61 -13.04 0.28
CA TYR A 329 4.96 -12.40 -0.86
C TYR A 329 3.73 -13.22 -1.29
N GLY A 330 2.83 -12.61 -2.05
CA GLY A 330 1.60 -13.28 -2.48
C GLY A 330 0.62 -12.28 -3.05
N LYS A 331 -0.36 -12.76 -3.81
CA LYS A 331 -1.37 -11.90 -4.45
C LYS A 331 -2.67 -11.81 -3.65
N ASN A 332 -2.93 -12.79 -2.79
CA ASN A 332 -4.24 -12.94 -2.15
C ASN A 332 -4.34 -12.18 -0.82
N CYS A 333 -3.25 -12.09 -0.06
CA CYS A 333 -3.27 -11.55 1.31
C CYS A 333 -2.37 -10.31 1.48
N ILE A 334 -1.74 -9.80 0.41
CA ILE A 334 -0.84 -8.65 0.50
C ILE A 334 -1.41 -7.51 -0.34
N ASP A 335 -1.64 -6.37 0.33
CA ASP A 335 -2.20 -5.18 -0.30
C ASP A 335 -1.15 -4.13 -0.60
N VAL A 336 -0.14 -4.00 0.26
CA VAL A 336 0.91 -3.00 0.14
C VAL A 336 2.25 -3.53 0.64
N ALA A 337 3.31 -2.81 0.28
CA ALA A 337 4.62 -2.97 0.87
C ALA A 337 4.99 -1.74 1.70
N ALA A 338 5.86 -1.91 2.70
CA ALA A 338 6.38 -0.80 3.49
C ALA A 338 7.85 -1.05 3.91
N PRO A 339 8.59 -0.01 4.33
CA PRO A 339 9.95 -0.15 4.83
C PRO A 339 10.06 -1.19 5.95
N GLY A 340 10.86 -2.25 5.75
CA GLY A 340 10.98 -3.33 6.74
C GLY A 340 12.38 -3.91 6.89
N LYS A 341 13.38 -3.43 6.16
CA LYS A 341 14.78 -3.89 6.27
C LYS A 341 15.68 -2.81 6.84
N ARG A 342 16.40 -3.12 7.92
CA ARG A 342 17.32 -2.20 8.61
C ARG A 342 16.57 -0.91 9.01
N ILE A 343 15.57 -1.08 9.86
CA ILE A 343 14.76 -0.01 10.44
C ILE A 343 15.32 0.32 11.81
N LEU A 344 15.69 1.59 12.02
CA LEU A 344 16.13 2.11 13.30
C LEU A 344 14.93 2.39 14.20
N SER A 345 14.89 1.77 15.39
CA SER A 345 13.83 2.02 16.38
C SER A 345 14.33 1.88 17.83
N THR A 346 13.48 2.24 18.79
CA THR A 346 13.69 2.08 20.24
C THR A 346 13.71 0.61 20.64
N ILE A 347 14.54 0.24 21.61
CA ILE A 347 14.63 -1.13 22.11
C ILE A 347 14.93 -1.12 23.61
N ASN A 348 14.41 -2.11 24.34
CA ASN A 348 14.71 -2.34 25.76
C ASN A 348 15.30 -3.73 26.01
N HIS A 349 15.04 -4.69 25.12
CA HIS A 349 15.62 -6.03 25.10
C HIS A 349 15.92 -6.44 23.66
N ASP A 350 17.00 -7.17 23.44
CA ASP A 350 17.24 -7.83 22.16
C ASP A 350 16.35 -9.09 22.04
N PRO A 351 15.41 -9.19 21.07
CA PRO A 351 14.51 -10.32 20.96
C PRO A 351 15.20 -11.68 20.77
N PHE A 352 16.44 -11.69 20.28
CA PHE A 352 17.22 -12.89 20.04
C PHE A 352 18.13 -13.23 21.23
N SER A 353 18.97 -12.28 21.65
CA SER A 353 19.94 -12.52 22.72
C SER A 353 19.35 -12.36 24.13
N LYS A 354 18.16 -11.77 24.25
CA LYS A 354 17.47 -11.39 25.49
C LYS A 354 18.26 -10.40 26.35
N ALA A 355 19.29 -9.77 25.77
CA ALA A 355 20.12 -8.80 26.46
C ALA A 355 19.30 -7.54 26.75
N VAL A 356 19.27 -7.14 28.03
CA VAL A 356 18.63 -5.89 28.46
C VAL A 356 19.44 -4.70 27.95
N SER A 357 18.76 -3.77 27.27
CA SER A 357 19.34 -2.57 26.66
C SER A 357 18.44 -1.38 26.97
N PRO A 358 18.42 -0.86 28.21
CA PRO A 358 17.50 0.22 28.57
C PRO A 358 17.83 1.51 27.81
N ASN A 359 16.80 2.29 27.43
CA ASN A 359 16.95 3.55 26.67
C ASN A 359 17.90 3.44 25.47
N SER A 360 17.74 2.37 24.69
CA SER A 360 18.64 2.05 23.58
C SER A 360 17.90 2.06 22.25
N TYR A 361 18.67 2.09 21.17
CA TYR A 361 18.17 2.06 19.81
C TYR A 361 18.86 0.95 19.03
N ALA A 362 18.13 0.29 18.14
CA ALA A 362 18.67 -0.80 17.33
C ALA A 362 18.13 -0.76 15.89
N TYR A 363 18.90 -1.37 14.99
CA TYR A 363 18.44 -1.67 13.65
C TYR A 363 17.83 -3.08 13.64
N ALA A 364 16.56 -3.17 13.27
CA ALA A 364 15.85 -4.44 13.11
C ALA A 364 15.39 -4.64 11.66
N SER A 365 15.05 -5.87 11.30
CA SER A 365 14.43 -6.20 10.01
C SER A 365 13.30 -7.20 10.20
N GLY A 366 12.21 -7.00 9.48
CA GLY A 366 11.04 -7.88 9.51
C GLY A 366 9.82 -7.19 8.90
N THR A 367 8.88 -7.99 8.41
CA THR A 367 7.54 -7.51 8.01
C THR A 367 6.79 -6.90 9.19
N SER A 368 7.05 -7.38 10.41
CA SER A 368 6.55 -6.79 11.66
C SER A 368 6.97 -5.32 11.88
N LEU A 369 8.10 -4.89 11.32
CA LEU A 369 8.57 -3.50 11.35
C LEU A 369 8.01 -2.67 10.17
N ALA A 370 7.43 -3.33 9.16
CA ALA A 370 6.75 -2.67 8.04
C ALA A 370 5.30 -2.29 8.39
N VAL A 371 4.59 -3.14 9.14
CA VAL A 371 3.23 -2.90 9.67
C VAL A 371 3.05 -1.52 10.33
N PRO A 372 3.91 -1.08 11.28
CA PRO A 372 3.72 0.21 11.93
C PRO A 372 3.78 1.41 10.98
N PHE A 373 4.47 1.31 9.84
CA PHE A 373 4.41 2.35 8.81
C PHE A 373 3.01 2.50 8.22
N VAL A 374 2.35 1.37 7.94
CA VAL A 374 1.00 1.36 7.37
C VAL A 374 -0.04 1.76 8.42
N ALA A 375 0.04 1.22 9.63
CA ALA A 375 -0.82 1.63 10.74
C ALA A 375 -0.66 3.13 11.07
N GLY A 376 0.58 3.64 11.02
CA GLY A 376 0.85 5.05 11.21
C GLY A 376 0.26 5.93 10.11
N GLN A 377 0.33 5.51 8.84
CA GLN A 377 -0.34 6.19 7.74
C GLN A 377 -1.87 6.19 7.90
N ALA A 378 -2.46 5.07 8.30
CA ALA A 378 -3.90 4.98 8.58
C ALA A 378 -4.33 5.99 9.65
N ALA A 379 -3.50 6.20 10.68
CA ALA A 379 -3.78 7.18 11.72
C ALA A 379 -3.71 8.63 11.22
N LEU A 380 -2.76 8.97 10.34
CA LEU A 380 -2.72 10.28 9.69
C LEU A 380 -3.95 10.52 8.79
N ILE A 381 -4.40 9.49 8.05
CA ILE A 381 -5.64 9.58 7.26
C ILE A 381 -6.83 9.83 8.19
N LYS A 382 -6.99 9.03 9.25
CA LYS A 382 -8.10 9.18 10.20
C LYS A 382 -8.07 10.53 10.94
N ALA A 383 -6.89 11.10 11.17
CA ALA A 383 -6.76 12.44 11.75
C ALA A 383 -7.35 13.55 10.84
N LEU A 384 -7.21 13.43 9.52
CA LEU A 384 -7.82 14.37 8.56
C LEU A 384 -9.28 14.02 8.23
N PHE A 385 -9.63 12.74 8.30
CA PHE A 385 -10.95 12.22 7.97
C PHE A 385 -11.49 11.36 9.12
N PRO A 386 -11.93 11.96 10.25
CA PRO A 386 -12.30 11.22 11.46
C PRO A 386 -13.49 10.27 11.29
N LEU A 387 -14.33 10.51 10.27
CA LEU A 387 -15.50 9.69 9.94
C LEU A 387 -15.23 8.67 8.83
N ALA A 388 -13.97 8.53 8.40
CA ALA A 388 -13.60 7.56 7.40
C ALA A 388 -13.77 6.13 7.94
N THR A 389 -14.44 5.29 7.15
CA THR A 389 -14.55 3.86 7.47
C THR A 389 -13.22 3.15 7.28
N ASN A 390 -13.07 1.98 7.88
CA ASN A 390 -11.89 1.13 7.72
C ASN A 390 -11.60 0.81 6.25
N THR A 391 -12.65 0.56 5.46
CA THR A 391 -12.59 0.28 4.03
C THR A 391 -12.14 1.51 3.24
N GLN A 392 -12.65 2.70 3.59
CA GLN A 392 -12.20 3.96 2.97
C GLN A 392 -10.73 4.24 3.26
N ILE A 393 -10.26 3.97 4.48
CA ILE A 393 -8.85 4.13 4.85
C ILE A 393 -7.97 3.11 4.11
N ARG A 394 -8.36 1.83 4.14
CA ARG A 394 -7.70 0.73 3.40
C ARG A 394 -7.55 1.10 1.93
N ASP A 395 -8.65 1.34 1.23
CA ASP A 395 -8.65 1.53 -0.23
C ASP A 395 -7.86 2.77 -0.65
N ARG A 396 -7.85 3.80 0.20
CA ARG A 396 -7.00 4.99 0.02
C ARG A 396 -5.51 4.68 0.18
N ILE A 397 -5.12 3.90 1.20
CA ILE A 397 -3.72 3.50 1.36
C ILE A 397 -3.27 2.71 0.13
N ILE A 398 -4.08 1.74 -0.30
CA ILE A 398 -3.71 0.84 -1.38
C ILE A 398 -3.64 1.59 -2.73
N SER A 399 -4.66 2.38 -3.07
CA SER A 399 -4.70 3.14 -4.34
C SER A 399 -3.65 4.24 -4.44
N THR A 400 -3.09 4.70 -3.32
CA THR A 400 -2.06 5.74 -3.33
C THR A 400 -0.64 5.22 -3.27
N ALA A 401 -0.44 3.90 -3.10
CA ALA A 401 0.87 3.27 -3.12
C ALA A 401 1.66 3.53 -4.43
N ASP A 402 2.97 3.54 -4.28
CA ASP A 402 3.94 3.65 -5.37
C ASP A 402 4.32 2.25 -5.87
N PRO A 403 4.18 1.96 -7.18
CA PRO A 403 4.48 0.64 -7.73
C PRO A 403 5.96 0.27 -7.57
N VAL A 404 6.24 -0.96 -7.13
CA VAL A 404 7.62 -1.48 -6.95
C VAL A 404 7.91 -2.73 -7.78
N ASP A 405 6.94 -3.26 -8.51
CA ASP A 405 7.05 -4.51 -9.27
C ASP A 405 8.22 -4.50 -10.27
N ASN A 406 8.43 -3.37 -10.95
CA ASN A 406 9.49 -3.23 -11.96
C ASN A 406 10.91 -3.29 -11.36
N LEU A 407 11.02 -3.14 -10.04
CA LEU A 407 12.29 -3.26 -9.30
C LEU A 407 12.49 -4.67 -8.76
N ASN A 408 11.43 -5.50 -8.76
CA ASN A 408 11.40 -6.81 -8.13
C ASN A 408 11.24 -7.94 -9.17
N LEU A 409 12.20 -8.05 -10.08
CA LEU A 409 12.13 -8.97 -11.23
C LEU A 409 12.61 -10.40 -10.93
N SER A 410 13.25 -10.64 -9.78
CA SER A 410 13.82 -11.96 -9.44
C SER A 410 13.66 -12.36 -7.97
N GLN A 411 12.95 -11.57 -7.18
CA GLN A 411 12.89 -11.68 -5.71
C GLN A 411 11.84 -12.68 -5.22
N CYS A 412 10.99 -13.24 -6.08
CA CYS A 412 9.86 -14.10 -5.70
C CYS A 412 10.02 -15.50 -6.32
N GLY A 413 10.55 -16.45 -5.56
CA GLY A 413 10.80 -17.82 -6.02
C GLY A 413 11.84 -17.89 -7.14
N GLY A 414 12.76 -16.93 -7.20
CA GLY A 414 13.72 -16.76 -8.30
C GLY A 414 13.14 -16.08 -9.55
N GLY A 415 11.86 -15.69 -9.53
CA GLY A 415 11.16 -15.00 -10.60
C GLY A 415 10.64 -13.61 -10.20
N SER A 416 9.88 -13.00 -11.11
CA SER A 416 9.31 -11.67 -10.90
C SER A 416 8.24 -11.67 -9.83
N CYS A 417 8.29 -10.66 -8.97
CA CYS A 417 7.27 -10.37 -7.96
C CYS A 417 6.07 -9.59 -8.51
N ARG A 418 5.93 -9.45 -9.83
CA ARG A 418 4.85 -8.64 -10.42
C ARG A 418 3.48 -9.11 -9.93
N GLY A 419 2.73 -8.21 -9.29
CA GLY A 419 1.43 -8.49 -8.69
C GLY A 419 1.47 -9.31 -7.40
N LEU A 420 2.64 -9.50 -6.77
CA LEU A 420 2.84 -10.28 -5.54
C LEU A 420 3.24 -9.42 -4.32
N LEU A 421 3.33 -8.10 -4.48
CA LEU A 421 3.69 -7.13 -3.44
C LEU A 421 2.58 -6.08 -3.26
N GLY A 422 1.34 -6.50 -3.52
CA GLY A 422 0.18 -5.62 -3.49
C GLY A 422 0.24 -4.53 -4.56
N SER A 423 -0.22 -3.32 -4.20
CA SER A 423 -0.08 -2.10 -5.02
C SER A 423 1.28 -1.42 -4.90
N GLY A 424 2.22 -2.02 -4.15
CA GLY A 424 3.58 -1.53 -3.96
C GLY A 424 3.79 -0.75 -2.67
N ARG A 425 4.87 0.05 -2.61
CA ARG A 425 5.26 0.75 -1.38
C ARG A 425 4.21 1.80 -1.03
N ILE A 426 3.78 1.86 0.22
CA ILE A 426 2.94 2.95 0.71
C ILE A 426 3.49 4.35 0.40
N ASN A 427 2.58 5.32 0.26
CA ASN A 427 2.90 6.74 0.12
C ASN A 427 1.99 7.58 1.02
N ALA A 428 2.54 8.02 2.15
CA ALA A 428 1.81 8.76 3.17
C ALA A 428 1.28 10.09 2.64
N TYR A 429 2.13 10.89 1.98
CA TYR A 429 1.73 12.21 1.49
C TYR A 429 0.62 12.14 0.44
N LYS A 430 0.75 11.27 -0.56
CA LYS A 430 -0.23 11.08 -1.64
C LYS A 430 -1.60 10.66 -1.09
N SER A 431 -1.63 9.85 -0.04
CA SER A 431 -2.87 9.45 0.64
C SER A 431 -3.63 10.60 1.31
N LEU A 432 -2.98 11.74 1.57
CA LEU A 432 -3.59 12.91 2.22
C LEU A 432 -3.96 14.04 1.24
N LEU A 433 -3.66 13.91 -0.06
CA LEU A 433 -3.80 14.99 -1.04
C LEU A 433 -5.25 15.32 -1.43
N TYR A 434 -6.18 14.37 -1.30
CA TYR A 434 -7.53 14.50 -1.84
C TYR A 434 -8.60 14.34 -0.76
N PRO A 435 -9.71 15.11 -0.78
CA PRO A 435 -10.84 14.87 0.11
C PRO A 435 -11.42 13.47 -0.12
N MET A 436 -11.93 12.82 0.93
CA MET A 436 -12.73 11.61 0.77
C MET A 436 -14.09 12.01 0.19
N THR A 437 -14.23 12.02 -1.14
CA THR A 437 -15.51 12.27 -1.79
C THR A 437 -16.37 11.01 -1.78
N ALA A 438 -17.70 11.19 -1.81
CA ALA A 438 -18.70 10.12 -1.77
C ALA A 438 -18.73 9.18 -3.01
N GLN A 439 -17.78 9.36 -3.94
CA GLN A 439 -17.59 8.55 -5.15
C GLN A 439 -16.25 7.81 -5.10
N SER A 440 -15.78 7.41 -3.92
CA SER A 440 -14.64 6.51 -3.84
C SER A 440 -15.04 5.15 -4.40
N LEU A 441 -14.32 4.70 -5.43
CA LEU A 441 -14.28 3.29 -5.77
C LEU A 441 -13.72 2.51 -4.58
N PHE A 442 -14.31 1.36 -4.33
CA PHE A 442 -13.92 0.46 -3.26
C PHE A 442 -13.47 -0.88 -3.81
N ASP A 443 -12.68 -1.58 -3.02
CA ASP A 443 -12.39 -2.99 -3.27
C ASP A 443 -13.71 -3.79 -3.35
N GLY A 444 -13.84 -4.59 -4.41
CA GLY A 444 -15.08 -5.28 -4.78
C GLY A 444 -15.92 -4.56 -5.84
N ASP A 445 -15.64 -3.29 -6.14
CA ASP A 445 -16.39 -2.57 -7.16
C ASP A 445 -16.09 -3.10 -8.56
N LEU A 446 -17.16 -3.40 -9.29
CA LEU A 446 -17.12 -3.59 -10.73
C LEU A 446 -17.42 -2.25 -11.40
N VAL A 447 -16.51 -1.80 -12.24
CA VAL A 447 -16.56 -0.45 -12.82
C VAL A 447 -16.40 -0.50 -14.33
N ARG A 448 -16.94 0.51 -14.99
CA ARG A 448 -16.78 0.74 -16.43
C ARG A 448 -16.51 2.21 -16.68
N LEU A 449 -15.59 2.50 -17.59
CA LEU A 449 -15.31 3.88 -17.99
C LEU A 449 -16.53 4.50 -18.70
N GLU A 450 -16.76 5.79 -18.48
CA GLU A 450 -17.74 6.56 -19.24
C GLU A 450 -17.47 6.44 -20.75
N GLY A 451 -18.45 5.90 -21.49
CA GLY A 451 -18.34 5.69 -22.94
C GLY A 451 -17.43 4.52 -23.38
N GLY A 452 -16.90 3.73 -22.45
CA GLY A 452 -16.12 2.53 -22.75
C GLY A 452 -16.89 1.23 -22.55
N ASP A 453 -16.42 0.15 -23.18
CA ASP A 453 -17.00 -1.20 -23.07
C ASP A 453 -16.23 -2.14 -22.13
N GLN A 454 -15.08 -1.69 -21.62
CA GLN A 454 -14.22 -2.48 -20.75
C GLN A 454 -14.65 -2.39 -19.29
N PHE A 455 -14.80 -3.56 -18.66
CA PHE A 455 -15.06 -3.68 -17.25
C PHE A 455 -13.76 -3.87 -16.48
N TYR A 456 -13.66 -3.19 -15.34
CA TYR A 456 -12.56 -3.33 -14.40
C TYR A 456 -13.12 -3.76 -13.05
N TYR A 457 -12.48 -4.74 -12.44
CA TYR A 457 -12.73 -5.12 -11.06
C TYR A 457 -11.68 -4.48 -10.17
N ILE A 458 -12.13 -3.66 -9.22
CA ILE A 458 -11.26 -2.97 -8.27
C ILE A 458 -11.00 -3.93 -7.11
N THR A 459 -9.72 -4.27 -6.89
CA THR A 459 -9.33 -5.11 -5.77
C THR A 459 -7.83 -4.98 -5.47
N GLY A 460 -7.46 -4.93 -4.20
CA GLY A 460 -6.10 -4.72 -3.75
C GLY A 460 -5.48 -3.45 -4.34
N GLY A 461 -6.29 -2.39 -4.51
CA GLY A 461 -5.92 -1.12 -5.16
C GLY A 461 -5.44 -1.24 -6.61
N GLN A 462 -5.67 -2.39 -7.23
CA GLN A 462 -5.48 -2.62 -8.65
C GLN A 462 -6.81 -2.56 -9.39
N LYS A 463 -6.79 -2.03 -10.61
CA LYS A 463 -7.84 -2.27 -11.59
C LYS A 463 -7.47 -3.52 -12.38
N ARG A 464 -8.33 -4.54 -12.29
CA ARG A 464 -8.16 -5.80 -12.99
C ARG A 464 -9.10 -5.82 -14.17
N LEU A 465 -8.56 -5.95 -15.38
CA LEU A 465 -9.40 -6.06 -16.56
C LEU A 465 -10.25 -7.34 -16.45
N VAL A 466 -11.55 -7.21 -16.67
CA VAL A 466 -12.50 -8.31 -16.66
C VAL A 466 -12.81 -8.69 -18.10
N SER A 467 -12.43 -9.90 -18.50
CA SER A 467 -12.79 -10.42 -19.82
C SER A 467 -14.29 -10.73 -19.88
N THR A 468 -14.85 -10.81 -21.08
CA THR A 468 -16.25 -11.20 -21.28
C THR A 468 -16.57 -12.54 -20.62
N PHE A 469 -15.64 -13.50 -20.70
CA PHE A 469 -15.79 -14.80 -20.06
C PHE A 469 -15.93 -14.66 -18.54
N VAL A 470 -14.98 -13.98 -17.90
CA VAL A 470 -14.98 -13.78 -16.44
C VAL A 470 -16.19 -12.96 -15.99
N TYR A 471 -16.59 -11.95 -16.78
CA TYR A 471 -17.80 -11.16 -16.52
C TYR A 471 -19.03 -12.06 -16.47
N ASN A 472 -19.25 -12.87 -17.51
CA ASN A 472 -20.40 -13.76 -17.60
C ASN A 472 -20.40 -14.82 -16.49
N GLN A 473 -19.22 -15.26 -16.06
CA GLN A 473 -19.08 -16.29 -15.04
C GLN A 473 -19.28 -15.74 -13.61
N ARG A 474 -18.78 -14.53 -13.31
CA ARG A 474 -18.69 -14.00 -11.93
C ARG A 474 -19.58 -12.81 -11.64
N PHE A 475 -19.88 -12.02 -12.66
CA PHE A 475 -20.34 -10.64 -12.50
C PHE A 475 -21.63 -10.34 -13.26
N LEU A 476 -22.31 -11.36 -13.78
CA LEU A 476 -23.51 -11.20 -14.59
C LEU A 476 -24.60 -10.38 -13.87
N GLU A 477 -24.72 -10.56 -12.56
CA GLU A 477 -25.69 -9.88 -11.68
C GLU A 477 -25.06 -8.73 -10.87
N ALA A 478 -23.78 -8.41 -11.09
CA ALA A 478 -23.09 -7.40 -10.31
C ALA A 478 -23.51 -5.99 -10.72
N SER A 479 -23.63 -5.08 -9.74
CA SER A 479 -23.87 -3.67 -10.02
C SER A 479 -22.62 -3.02 -10.59
N VAL A 480 -22.70 -2.52 -11.82
CA VAL A 480 -21.58 -1.83 -12.49
C VAL A 480 -21.64 -0.33 -12.21
N LYS A 481 -20.59 0.22 -11.60
CA LYS A 481 -20.42 1.67 -11.43
C LYS A 481 -19.80 2.29 -12.68
N THR A 482 -20.36 3.40 -13.14
CA THR A 482 -19.75 4.17 -14.23
C THR A 482 -18.77 5.19 -13.63
N VAL A 483 -17.55 5.25 -14.16
CA VAL A 483 -16.48 6.12 -13.65
C VAL A 483 -15.74 6.86 -14.76
N THR A 484 -15.13 7.98 -14.39
CA THR A 484 -14.24 8.77 -15.25
C THR A 484 -12.83 8.18 -15.29
N GLU A 485 -12.03 8.57 -16.30
CA GLU A 485 -10.61 8.18 -16.36
C GLU A 485 -9.83 8.65 -15.14
N ASN A 486 -10.14 9.82 -14.60
CA ASN A 486 -9.47 10.37 -13.43
C ASN A 486 -9.68 9.49 -12.19
N GLU A 487 -10.91 9.01 -11.96
CA GLU A 487 -11.23 8.09 -10.86
C GLU A 487 -10.50 6.75 -11.01
N LEU A 488 -10.37 6.25 -12.23
CA LEU A 488 -9.70 4.98 -12.52
C LEU A 488 -8.16 5.10 -12.63
N SER A 489 -7.62 6.31 -12.82
CA SER A 489 -6.19 6.57 -12.99
C SER A 489 -5.39 6.33 -11.70
N GLY A 490 -6.04 6.43 -10.54
CA GLY A 490 -5.44 6.13 -9.25
C GLY A 490 -5.14 4.64 -9.03
N TYR A 491 -5.80 3.75 -9.77
CA TYR A 491 -5.66 2.30 -9.61
C TYR A 491 -4.64 1.72 -10.60
N GLN A 492 -3.68 0.96 -10.08
CA GLN A 492 -2.66 0.31 -10.90
C GLN A 492 -3.25 -0.84 -11.73
N ALA A 493 -2.71 -1.08 -12.93
CA ALA A 493 -3.14 -2.22 -13.73
C ALA A 493 -2.64 -3.52 -13.10
N GLY A 494 -3.56 -4.35 -12.60
CA GLY A 494 -3.27 -5.66 -12.05
C GLY A 494 -3.29 -6.78 -13.08
N ALA A 495 -3.11 -8.02 -12.62
CA ALA A 495 -3.48 -9.19 -13.42
C ALA A 495 -4.99 -9.15 -13.75
N TYR A 496 -5.41 -9.84 -14.82
CA TYR A 496 -6.83 -9.97 -15.14
C TYR A 496 -7.61 -10.51 -13.95
N ALA A 497 -8.89 -10.16 -13.85
CA ALA A 497 -9.75 -10.73 -12.82
C ALA A 497 -9.80 -12.26 -13.01
N ALA A 498 -9.45 -13.04 -11.99
CA ALA A 498 -9.43 -14.49 -12.09
C ALA A 498 -10.85 -15.05 -12.30
N PRO A 499 -11.05 -16.14 -13.06
CA PRO A 499 -12.34 -16.83 -13.12
C PRO A 499 -12.65 -17.53 -11.79
N LEU A 500 -13.82 -18.18 -11.70
CA LEU A 500 -14.19 -18.95 -10.50
C LEU A 500 -13.22 -20.11 -10.23
N GLU A 501 -13.08 -20.48 -8.97
CA GLU A 501 -12.36 -21.69 -8.55
C GLU A 501 -12.93 -22.93 -9.26
N GLY A 502 -12.04 -23.83 -9.68
CA GLY A 502 -12.38 -25.01 -10.47
C GLY A 502 -12.48 -24.78 -11.98
N THR A 503 -12.37 -23.54 -12.47
CA THR A 503 -12.46 -23.26 -13.91
C THR A 503 -11.29 -23.88 -14.67
N LEU A 504 -11.61 -24.61 -15.75
CA LEU A 504 -10.62 -25.16 -16.67
C LEU A 504 -10.35 -24.18 -17.81
N ILE A 505 -9.08 -23.87 -18.03
CA ILE A 505 -8.67 -22.91 -19.05
C ILE A 505 -7.48 -23.43 -19.85
N LYS A 506 -7.30 -22.87 -21.05
CA LYS A 506 -6.07 -22.98 -21.83
C LYS A 506 -5.83 -21.69 -22.62
N THR A 507 -4.69 -21.62 -23.31
CA THR A 507 -4.44 -20.54 -24.30
C THR A 507 -4.57 -21.07 -25.72
N ASN A 508 -4.76 -20.17 -26.68
CA ASN A 508 -4.79 -20.52 -28.10
C ASN A 508 -3.49 -21.17 -28.62
N ASN A 509 -2.34 -20.91 -27.97
CA ASN A 509 -1.02 -21.28 -28.47
C ASN A 509 -0.28 -22.29 -27.58
N ASP A 510 -0.90 -22.74 -26.49
CA ASP A 510 -0.34 -23.71 -25.54
C ASP A 510 -1.43 -24.76 -25.23
N PRO A 511 -1.21 -26.04 -25.56
CA PRO A 511 -2.18 -27.11 -25.31
C PRO A 511 -2.33 -27.45 -23.82
N THR A 512 -1.47 -26.93 -22.95
CA THR A 512 -1.56 -27.17 -21.50
C THR A 512 -2.89 -26.65 -20.97
N VAL A 513 -3.66 -27.55 -20.37
CA VAL A 513 -4.87 -27.21 -19.61
C VAL A 513 -4.48 -26.84 -18.19
N TYR A 514 -5.07 -25.79 -17.67
CA TYR A 514 -4.92 -25.37 -16.28
C TYR A 514 -6.27 -25.41 -15.57
N ILE A 515 -6.25 -25.72 -14.28
CA ILE A 515 -7.39 -25.48 -13.39
C ILE A 515 -7.07 -24.27 -12.50
N ILE A 516 -8.05 -23.41 -12.27
CA ILE A 516 -7.91 -22.30 -11.32
C ILE A 516 -8.20 -22.82 -9.91
N LEU A 517 -7.18 -22.87 -9.06
CA LEU A 517 -7.30 -23.27 -7.66
C LEU A 517 -6.46 -22.38 -6.75
N TYR A 518 -7.03 -21.98 -5.61
CA TYR A 518 -6.39 -21.13 -4.60
C TYR A 518 -5.84 -19.83 -5.23
N GLY A 519 -6.58 -19.32 -6.22
CA GLY A 519 -6.19 -18.17 -7.02
C GLY A 519 -5.03 -18.40 -8.01
N LYS A 520 -4.47 -19.60 -8.13
CA LYS A 520 -3.41 -19.92 -9.11
C LYS A 520 -3.96 -20.70 -10.28
N LYS A 521 -3.24 -20.69 -11.40
CA LYS A 521 -3.44 -21.65 -12.49
C LYS A 521 -2.53 -22.87 -12.28
N LEU A 522 -3.11 -24.02 -11.99
CA LEU A 522 -2.36 -25.28 -11.81
C LEU A 522 -2.39 -26.05 -13.13
N PRO A 523 -1.24 -26.30 -13.77
CA PRO A 523 -1.19 -27.15 -14.97
C PRO A 523 -1.68 -28.56 -14.64
N ILE A 524 -2.48 -29.14 -15.53
CA ILE A 524 -3.06 -30.48 -15.37
C ILE A 524 -2.42 -31.41 -16.40
N THR A 525 -1.88 -32.54 -15.96
CA THR A 525 -1.44 -33.57 -16.91
C THR A 525 -2.63 -34.36 -17.42
N TYR A 526 -2.51 -34.94 -18.63
CA TYR A 526 -3.60 -35.70 -19.25
C TYR A 526 -4.08 -36.86 -18.36
N GLY A 527 -3.16 -37.54 -17.66
CA GLY A 527 -3.51 -38.62 -16.74
C GLY A 527 -4.40 -38.14 -15.59
N VAL A 528 -4.05 -37.00 -14.97
CA VAL A 528 -4.85 -36.40 -13.89
C VAL A 528 -6.17 -35.86 -14.40
N PHE A 529 -6.19 -35.30 -15.61
CA PHE A 529 -7.40 -34.78 -16.25
C PHE A 529 -8.48 -35.87 -16.38
N ILE A 530 -8.11 -37.03 -16.94
CA ILE A 530 -9.02 -38.16 -17.09
C ILE A 530 -9.36 -38.79 -15.73
N GLN A 531 -8.38 -38.91 -14.83
CA GLN A 531 -8.59 -39.47 -13.49
C GLN A 531 -9.65 -38.70 -12.70
N ARG A 532 -9.63 -37.37 -12.78
CA ARG A 532 -10.58 -36.49 -12.10
C ARG A 532 -11.90 -36.34 -12.87
N ASN A 533 -12.10 -37.11 -13.94
CA ASN A 533 -13.29 -37.07 -14.78
C ASN A 533 -13.61 -35.66 -15.29
N LEU A 534 -12.57 -34.91 -15.67
CA LEU A 534 -12.71 -33.58 -16.27
C LEU A 534 -13.01 -33.72 -17.76
N ASP A 535 -13.79 -32.79 -18.31
CA ASP A 535 -14.21 -32.81 -19.70
C ASP A 535 -13.54 -31.68 -20.50
N PHE A 536 -13.06 -31.99 -21.71
CA PHE A 536 -12.47 -30.98 -22.59
C PHE A 536 -13.48 -29.94 -23.08
N SER A 537 -14.78 -30.26 -23.07
CA SER A 537 -15.85 -29.32 -23.39
C SER A 537 -16.01 -28.23 -22.33
N ASP A 538 -15.54 -28.46 -21.10
CA ASP A 538 -15.52 -27.46 -20.02
C ASP A 538 -14.27 -26.57 -20.08
N VAL A 539 -13.32 -26.84 -21.00
CA VAL A 539 -12.05 -26.10 -21.09
C VAL A 539 -12.23 -24.84 -21.93
N GLU A 540 -12.15 -23.70 -21.27
CA GLU A 540 -12.28 -22.39 -21.90
C GLU A 540 -10.96 -21.89 -22.47
N THR A 541 -11.02 -21.28 -23.66
CA THR A 541 -9.83 -20.79 -24.34
C THR A 541 -9.72 -19.29 -24.23
N LEU A 542 -8.72 -18.82 -23.49
CA LEU A 542 -8.52 -17.40 -23.18
C LEU A 542 -7.26 -16.85 -23.87
N SER A 543 -7.11 -15.52 -23.85
CA SER A 543 -5.95 -14.86 -24.46
C SER A 543 -4.65 -15.21 -23.72
N PHE A 544 -3.53 -15.24 -24.44
CA PHE A 544 -2.21 -15.49 -23.84
C PHE A 544 -1.89 -14.48 -22.72
N SER A 545 -2.22 -13.21 -22.92
CA SER A 545 -2.01 -12.15 -21.92
C SER A 545 -2.84 -12.34 -20.67
N GLU A 546 -4.08 -12.82 -20.80
CA GLU A 546 -4.97 -13.05 -19.66
C GLU A 546 -4.48 -14.24 -18.83
N VAL A 547 -4.29 -15.40 -19.47
CA VAL A 547 -3.83 -16.61 -18.78
C VAL A 547 -2.46 -16.43 -18.15
N ASN A 548 -1.54 -15.72 -18.80
CA ASN A 548 -0.20 -15.47 -18.24
C ASN A 548 -0.13 -14.30 -17.27
N SER A 549 -1.21 -13.55 -17.08
CA SER A 549 -1.27 -12.59 -15.99
C SER A 549 -1.46 -13.27 -14.62
N TRP A 550 -1.99 -14.50 -14.58
CA TRP A 550 -2.19 -15.25 -13.35
C TRP A 550 -0.96 -16.09 -12.97
N VAL A 551 -0.74 -16.20 -11.66
CA VAL A 551 0.36 -16.98 -11.07
C VAL A 551 0.20 -18.46 -11.41
N LYS A 552 1.26 -19.04 -11.99
CA LYS A 552 1.33 -20.48 -12.26
C LYS A 552 1.68 -21.24 -10.99
N GLY A 553 0.84 -22.20 -10.60
CA GLY A 553 1.11 -23.16 -9.52
C GLY A 553 1.91 -24.38 -9.97
N SER A 554 2.14 -25.31 -9.03
CA SER A 554 2.64 -26.66 -9.32
C SER A 554 1.62 -27.46 -10.14
N LEU A 555 2.05 -28.61 -10.68
CA LEU A 555 1.11 -29.55 -11.31
C LEU A 555 -0.01 -29.89 -10.34
N LEU A 556 -1.25 -29.96 -10.86
CA LEU A 556 -2.37 -30.48 -10.09
C LEU A 556 -2.03 -31.92 -9.66
N PRO A 557 -1.96 -32.21 -8.35
CA PRO A 557 -1.59 -33.53 -7.90
C PRO A 557 -2.63 -34.57 -8.35
N PRO A 558 -2.21 -35.82 -8.59
CA PRO A 558 -3.14 -36.93 -8.79
C PRO A 558 -4.04 -37.09 -7.55
N MET A 559 -5.19 -37.73 -7.72
CA MET A 559 -6.10 -37.94 -6.59
C MET A 559 -5.44 -38.72 -5.45
N GLU A 560 -5.69 -38.31 -4.21
CA GLU A 560 -5.20 -39.00 -3.01
C GLU A 560 -5.53 -40.50 -3.05
N GLY A 561 -4.57 -41.33 -2.63
CA GLY A 561 -4.72 -42.79 -2.62
C GLY A 561 -4.55 -43.48 -3.97
N SER A 562 -4.31 -42.74 -5.05
CA SER A 562 -4.19 -43.31 -6.39
C SER A 562 -2.90 -44.09 -6.59
N LEU A 563 -2.93 -45.04 -7.52
CA LEU A 563 -1.78 -45.86 -7.90
C LEU A 563 -1.33 -45.47 -9.30
N LEU A 564 -0.07 -45.07 -9.42
CA LEU A 564 0.50 -44.54 -10.65
C LEU A 564 1.69 -45.36 -11.10
N ARG A 565 1.84 -45.54 -12.41
CA ARG A 565 2.97 -46.24 -12.98
C ARG A 565 3.26 -45.73 -14.39
N ALA A 566 4.52 -45.62 -14.76
CA ALA A 566 4.88 -45.33 -16.16
C ALA A 566 4.93 -46.62 -16.99
N ARG A 567 4.68 -46.52 -18.30
CA ARG A 567 4.72 -47.70 -19.18
C ARG A 567 6.13 -48.31 -19.26
N THR A 568 7.15 -47.48 -19.10
CA THR A 568 8.57 -47.83 -19.12
C THR A 568 9.13 -48.19 -17.74
N ASN A 569 8.49 -47.73 -16.67
CA ASN A 569 8.92 -47.96 -15.28
C ASN A 569 8.10 -49.08 -14.63
N ARG A 570 8.77 -50.02 -13.96
CA ARG A 570 8.08 -51.10 -13.22
C ARG A 570 7.59 -50.67 -11.85
N THR A 571 8.04 -49.54 -11.34
CA THR A 571 7.68 -49.02 -10.02
C THR A 571 6.24 -48.53 -10.02
N VAL A 572 5.44 -49.05 -9.10
CA VAL A 572 4.12 -48.49 -8.78
C VAL A 572 4.31 -47.47 -7.67
N TYR A 573 3.68 -46.32 -7.80
CA TYR A 573 3.66 -45.26 -6.80
C TYR A 573 2.27 -45.16 -6.19
N TRP A 574 2.19 -45.08 -4.86
CA TRP A 574 0.98 -44.73 -4.13
C TRP A 574 1.02 -43.24 -3.79
N VAL A 575 -0.06 -42.52 -4.11
CA VAL A 575 -0.19 -41.08 -3.83
C VAL A 575 -0.64 -40.90 -2.41
N VAL A 576 0.19 -40.27 -1.57
CA VAL A 576 -0.15 -39.93 -0.19
C VAL A 576 0.30 -38.50 0.08
N GLY A 577 -0.62 -37.63 0.49
CA GLY A 577 -0.32 -36.23 0.78
C GLY A 577 0.37 -35.53 -0.39
N GLU A 578 -0.17 -35.69 -1.60
CA GLU A 578 0.36 -35.14 -2.86
C GLU A 578 1.73 -35.68 -3.30
N THR A 579 2.30 -36.62 -2.55
CA THR A 579 3.63 -37.19 -2.79
C THR A 579 3.54 -38.61 -3.35
N LEU A 580 4.42 -38.94 -4.29
CA LEU A 580 4.49 -40.27 -4.89
C LEU A 580 5.43 -41.16 -4.08
N HIS A 581 4.86 -42.14 -3.37
CA HIS A 581 5.61 -43.13 -2.60
C HIS A 581 5.76 -44.43 -3.41
N PRO A 582 6.98 -44.85 -3.76
CA PRO A 582 7.17 -46.12 -4.46
C PRO A 582 6.79 -47.29 -3.53
N ILE A 583 6.02 -48.25 -4.04
CA ILE A 583 5.54 -49.40 -3.28
C ILE A 583 6.08 -50.72 -3.85
N ASN A 584 6.35 -51.70 -2.98
CA ASN A 584 6.70 -53.06 -3.41
C ASN A 584 5.45 -53.97 -3.46
N TYR A 585 5.63 -55.19 -3.98
CA TYR A 585 4.53 -56.15 -4.15
C TYR A 585 3.88 -56.57 -2.82
N ASN A 586 4.69 -56.76 -1.77
CA ASN A 586 4.17 -57.17 -0.46
C ASN A 586 3.24 -56.09 0.10
N PHE A 587 3.71 -54.84 0.15
CA PHE A 587 2.91 -53.71 0.62
C PHE A 587 1.62 -53.54 -0.21
N TYR A 588 1.73 -53.66 -1.53
CA TYR A 588 0.59 -53.60 -2.45
C TYR A 588 -0.49 -54.64 -2.14
N MET A 589 -0.09 -55.87 -1.80
CA MET A 589 -1.02 -56.95 -1.42
C MET A 589 -1.53 -56.80 0.01
N GLU A 590 -0.67 -56.51 0.98
CA GLU A 590 -1.03 -56.39 2.40
C GLU A 590 -2.02 -55.26 2.68
N LYS A 591 -1.87 -54.14 1.97
CA LYS A 591 -2.78 -52.99 2.07
C LYS A 591 -4.04 -53.15 1.20
N GLY A 592 -4.20 -54.27 0.53
CA GLY A 592 -5.35 -54.53 -0.35
C GLY A 592 -5.43 -53.54 -1.52
N LEU A 593 -4.30 -52.99 -1.95
CA LEU A 593 -4.25 -51.98 -3.01
C LEU A 593 -4.55 -52.59 -4.39
N ASN A 594 -4.50 -53.92 -4.49
CA ASN A 594 -4.75 -54.71 -5.69
C ASN A 594 -6.19 -54.64 -6.24
N ILE A 595 -7.13 -54.07 -5.48
CA ILE A 595 -8.49 -53.82 -5.95
C ILE A 595 -8.63 -52.45 -6.65
N PHE A 596 -7.65 -51.56 -6.51
CA PHE A 596 -7.66 -50.25 -7.16
C PHE A 596 -6.91 -50.31 -8.50
N PRO A 597 -7.39 -49.60 -9.53
CA PRO A 597 -6.72 -49.56 -10.82
C PRO A 597 -5.37 -48.84 -10.72
N VAL A 598 -4.34 -49.41 -11.36
CA VAL A 598 -3.08 -48.72 -11.59
C VAL A 598 -3.21 -47.85 -12.84
N LEU A 599 -3.08 -46.55 -12.65
CA LEU A 599 -3.15 -45.56 -13.71
C LEU A 599 -1.79 -45.43 -14.40
N TYR A 600 -1.80 -45.61 -15.72
CA TYR A 600 -0.60 -45.48 -16.53
C TYR A 600 -0.41 -44.05 -16.99
N VAL A 601 0.71 -43.44 -16.61
CA VAL A 601 1.07 -42.06 -16.97
C VAL A 601 2.40 -42.02 -17.74
N PRO A 602 2.70 -40.94 -18.49
CA PRO A 602 4.04 -40.71 -19.04
C PRO A 602 5.12 -40.69 -17.95
N GLU A 603 6.36 -41.07 -18.28
CA GLU A 603 7.48 -40.99 -17.31
C GLU A 603 7.72 -39.55 -16.86
N THR A 604 7.61 -38.58 -17.79
CA THR A 604 7.73 -37.15 -17.51
C THR A 604 6.72 -36.66 -16.49
N ASP A 605 5.51 -37.25 -16.43
CA ASP A 605 4.53 -36.87 -15.41
C ASP A 605 5.02 -37.32 -14.03
N LEU A 606 5.55 -38.53 -13.91
CA LEU A 606 6.09 -39.04 -12.65
C LEU A 606 7.30 -38.25 -12.15
N GLU A 607 8.13 -37.73 -13.05
CA GLU A 607 9.32 -36.91 -12.72
C GLU A 607 8.93 -35.55 -12.13
N ASN A 608 7.79 -35.00 -12.53
CA ASN A 608 7.36 -33.66 -12.11
C ASN A 608 6.58 -33.64 -10.78
N TYR A 609 6.25 -34.81 -10.21
CA TYR A 609 5.62 -34.89 -8.89
C TYR A 609 6.65 -35.19 -7.79
N PRO A 610 6.47 -34.63 -6.57
CA PRO A 610 7.33 -34.94 -5.41
C PRO A 610 7.43 -36.45 -5.15
N LYS A 611 8.62 -36.91 -4.73
CA LYS A 611 8.88 -38.31 -4.36
C LYS A 611 9.08 -38.44 -2.86
N GLY A 612 8.39 -39.40 -2.28
CA GLY A 612 8.49 -39.73 -0.86
C GLY A 612 9.26 -41.02 -0.62
N GLU A 613 9.44 -41.37 0.65
CA GLU A 613 10.07 -42.63 1.03
C GLU A 613 9.29 -43.84 0.50
N ALA A 614 10.02 -44.94 0.24
CA ALA A 614 9.42 -46.15 -0.27
C ALA A 614 8.63 -46.90 0.80
N TYR A 615 7.43 -47.37 0.45
CA TYR A 615 6.66 -48.27 1.30
C TYR A 615 6.95 -49.72 0.91
N ILE A 616 7.82 -50.35 1.70
CA ILE A 616 8.46 -51.63 1.38
C ILE A 616 8.23 -52.73 2.42
N ARG A 617 7.36 -52.50 3.41
CA ARG A 617 7.07 -53.52 4.42
C ARG A 617 6.06 -54.53 3.89
#